data_AF-A0A2E3CQ48-F1
#
_entry.id   AF-A0A2E3CQ48-F1
#
_cell.length_a   1.000
_cell.length_b   1.000
_cell.length_c   1.000
_cell.angle_alpha   90.00
_cell.angle_beta   90.00
_cell.angle_gamma   90.00
#
_symmetry.space_group_name_H-M   'P 1'
#
loop_
_entity.id
_entity.type
_entity.pdbx_description
1 polymer ?
#
loop_
_entity_poly.entity_id
_entity_poly.type
_entity_poly.pdbx_seq_one_letter_code
_entity_poly.pdbx_strand_id
1 'polypeptide(L)'
;MLGAAFIFMLFLMVFGVVPDRWVRLTDNEWGWSVERMLFTEGQFIDGNPITFPPMRMDLKKLSDIVVVVEHIVALAGLPFLWLWWQKRDEKKPVAEPVSDFGRPLMKGN
;
A
#
# COMPACT_ATOMS: atom_id res chain seq x y z
N MET A 1 -7.55 26.93 3.74
CA MET A 1 -6.66 26.33 4.76
C MET A 1 -7.22 25.02 5.34
N LEU A 2 -8.53 24.93 5.64
CA LEU A 2 -9.13 23.71 6.20
C LEU A 2 -8.90 22.43 5.38
N GLY A 3 -9.02 22.48 4.05
CA GLY A 3 -8.76 21.32 3.20
C GLY A 3 -7.32 20.80 3.29
N ALA A 4 -6.34 21.70 3.35
CA ALA A 4 -4.93 21.32 3.51
C ALA A 4 -4.68 20.70 4.90
N ALA A 5 -5.27 21.28 5.96
CA ALA A 5 -5.19 20.72 7.31
C ALA A 5 -5.82 19.32 7.39
N PHE A 6 -6.94 19.10 6.69
CA PHE A 6 -7.59 17.78 6.63
C PHE A 6 -6.71 16.73 5.95
N ILE A 7 -6.14 17.04 4.77
CA ILE A 7 -5.23 16.12 4.07
C ILE A 7 -3.98 15.84 4.90
N PHE A 8 -3.43 16.86 5.56
CA PHE A 8 -2.32 16.67 6.49
C PHE A 8 -2.68 15.71 7.63
N MET A 9 -3.87 15.85 8.22
CA MET A 9 -4.34 14.94 9.27
C MET A 9 -4.51 13.51 8.75
N LEU A 10 -4.95 13.32 7.51
CA LEU A 10 -4.99 11.99 6.89
C LEU A 10 -3.59 11.40 6.73
N PHE A 11 -2.61 12.18 6.29
CA PHE A 11 -1.22 11.70 6.21
C PHE A 11 -0.63 11.39 7.59
N LEU A 12 -0.92 12.21 8.61
CA LEU A 12 -0.52 11.90 9.99
C LEU A 12 -1.14 10.58 10.47
N MET A 13 -2.40 10.33 10.10
CA MET A 13 -3.07 9.09 10.47
C MET A 13 -2.41 7.88 9.81
N VAL A 14 -2.20 7.93 8.49
CA VAL A 14 -1.59 6.83 7.73
C VAL A 14 -0.15 6.57 8.18
N PHE A 15 0.71 7.59 8.16
CA PHE A 15 2.15 7.40 8.40
C PHE A 15 2.58 7.46 9.87
N GLY A 16 1.72 7.93 10.76
CA GLY A 16 2.06 8.11 12.17
C GLY A 16 1.20 7.25 13.08
N VAL A 17 -0.10 7.50 13.08
CA VAL A 17 -1.01 6.90 14.07
C VAL A 17 -1.23 5.41 13.81
N VAL A 18 -1.53 5.02 12.58
CA VAL A 18 -1.78 3.61 12.21
C VAL A 18 -0.58 2.72 12.54
N PRO A 19 0.65 3.02 12.11
CA PRO A 19 1.81 2.17 12.41
C PRO A 19 2.14 2.12 13.91
N ASP A 20 2.02 3.23 14.66
CA ASP A 20 2.18 3.22 16.12
C ASP A 20 1.14 2.31 16.79
N ARG A 21 -0.13 2.40 16.37
CA ARG A 21 -1.21 1.57 16.92
C ARG A 21 -1.04 0.09 16.60
N TRP A 22 -0.55 -0.23 15.40
CA TRP A 22 -0.23 -1.60 15.02
C TRP A 22 0.85 -2.20 15.93
N VAL A 23 1.97 -1.49 16.13
CA VAL A 23 3.06 -1.98 16.98
C VAL A 23 2.59 -2.15 18.43
N ARG A 24 1.77 -1.23 18.96
CA ARG A 24 1.21 -1.38 20.31
C ARG A 24 0.28 -2.58 20.43
N LEU A 25 -0.50 -2.87 19.39
CA LEU A 25 -1.40 -4.02 19.35
C LEU A 25 -0.60 -5.33 19.36
N THR A 26 0.39 -5.46 18.48
CA THR A 26 1.21 -6.66 18.37
C THR A 26 2.01 -6.92 19.64
N ASP A 27 2.59 -5.87 20.23
CA ASP A 27 3.38 -5.98 21.47
C ASP A 27 2.51 -6.30 22.70
N ASN A 28 1.43 -5.52 22.94
CA ASN A 28 0.70 -5.59 24.20
C ASN A 28 -0.40 -6.66 24.22
N GLU A 29 -1.13 -6.82 23.12
CA GLU A 29 -2.29 -7.72 23.09
C GLU A 29 -1.91 -9.10 22.56
N TRP A 30 -1.09 -9.15 21.51
CA TRP A 30 -0.71 -10.43 20.89
C TRP A 30 0.57 -11.02 21.47
N GLY A 31 1.34 -10.23 22.22
CA GLY A 31 2.59 -10.66 22.84
C GLY A 31 3.65 -11.04 21.81
N TRP A 32 3.72 -10.34 20.68
CA TRP A 32 4.76 -10.53 19.66
C TRP A 32 6.08 -9.97 20.19
N SER A 33 6.81 -10.81 20.92
CA SER A 33 8.12 -10.49 21.46
C SER A 33 9.24 -11.17 20.68
N VAL A 34 10.47 -10.75 20.94
CA VAL A 34 11.70 -11.39 20.42
C VAL A 34 11.82 -12.84 20.91
N GLU A 35 11.18 -13.18 22.02
CA GLU A 35 11.18 -14.55 22.57
C GLU A 35 10.31 -15.50 21.76
N ARG A 36 9.30 -14.98 21.04
CA ARG A 36 8.44 -15.80 20.19
C ARG A 36 9.01 -15.89 18.77
N MET A 37 9.73 -16.97 18.53
CA MET A 37 10.32 -17.28 17.23
C MET A 37 9.26 -17.82 16.27
N LEU A 38 9.20 -17.26 15.06
CA LEU A 38 8.46 -17.83 13.92
C LEU A 38 9.19 -19.05 13.37
N PHE A 39 10.47 -18.88 13.07
CA PHE A 39 11.36 -19.93 12.59
C PHE A 39 12.75 -19.72 13.16
N THR A 40 13.38 -20.82 13.62
CA THR A 40 14.78 -20.82 14.03
C THR A 40 15.65 -21.53 12.99
N GLU A 41 16.91 -21.13 12.92
CA GLU A 41 17.92 -21.80 12.09
C GLU A 41 17.97 -23.30 12.45
N GLY A 42 17.84 -24.17 11.45
CA GLY A 42 17.93 -25.63 11.63
C GLY A 42 16.66 -26.35 12.11
N GLN A 43 15.48 -25.72 12.09
CA GLN A 43 14.23 -26.38 12.55
C GLN A 43 13.71 -27.48 11.59
N PHE A 44 14.18 -27.54 10.34
CA PHE A 44 13.82 -28.57 9.35
C PHE A 44 14.87 -29.68 9.28
N ILE A 45 15.13 -30.40 10.38
CA ILE A 45 16.03 -31.56 10.36
C ILE A 45 15.19 -32.82 10.26
N ASP A 46 14.93 -33.23 9.02
CA ASP A 46 14.55 -34.60 8.60
C ASP A 46 15.05 -34.84 7.15
N GLY A 47 16.37 -34.68 6.94
CA GLY A 47 17.07 -35.26 5.79
C GLY A 47 17.02 -34.51 4.44
N ASN A 48 16.59 -33.25 4.38
CA ASN A 48 16.57 -32.46 3.13
C ASN A 48 17.50 -31.23 3.26
N PRO A 49 18.45 -30.95 2.33
CA PRO A 49 19.40 -29.83 2.44
C PRO A 49 18.77 -28.45 2.17
N ILE A 50 17.46 -28.28 2.42
CA ILE A 50 16.83 -26.95 2.33
C ILE A 50 17.06 -26.23 3.66
N THR A 51 18.25 -25.65 3.77
CA THR A 51 18.70 -24.73 4.83
C THR A 51 17.98 -23.39 4.68
N PHE A 52 16.64 -23.38 4.68
CA PHE A 52 15.86 -22.17 4.49
C PHE A 52 14.78 -21.99 5.56
N PRO A 53 14.68 -20.82 6.19
CA PRO A 53 15.57 -19.66 6.05
C PRO A 53 16.90 -19.84 6.83
N PRO A 54 18.04 -19.34 6.31
CA PRO A 54 19.35 -19.36 7.00
C PRO A 54 19.45 -18.31 8.11
N MET A 55 18.31 -17.85 8.62
CA MET A 55 18.20 -16.74 9.55
C MET A 55 17.06 -17.00 10.53
N ARG A 56 17.27 -16.62 11.79
CA ARG A 56 16.22 -16.61 12.81
C ARG A 56 15.27 -15.42 12.64
N MET A 57 13.97 -15.70 12.61
CA MET A 57 12.93 -14.69 12.56
C MET A 57 11.98 -14.81 13.75
N ASP A 58 11.85 -13.73 14.50
CA ASP A 58 10.94 -13.54 15.62
C ASP A 58 9.68 -12.78 15.20
N LEU A 59 8.59 -12.97 15.96
CA LEU A 59 7.30 -12.31 15.69
C LEU A 59 7.41 -10.79 15.76
N LYS A 60 8.33 -10.24 16.57
CA LYS A 60 8.56 -8.79 16.62
C LYS A 60 9.04 -8.25 15.27
N LYS A 61 10.02 -8.90 14.64
CA LYS A 61 10.45 -8.55 13.26
C LYS A 61 9.32 -8.66 12.25
N LEU A 62 8.40 -9.62 12.40
CA LEU A 62 7.24 -9.71 11.52
C LEU A 62 6.33 -8.48 11.67
N SER A 63 6.09 -7.99 12.90
CA SER A 63 5.36 -6.74 13.13
C SER A 63 6.00 -5.58 12.38
N ASP A 64 7.32 -5.45 12.47
CA ASP A 64 8.06 -4.35 11.88
C ASP A 64 8.02 -4.42 10.34
N ILE A 65 8.10 -5.64 9.76
CA ILE A 65 7.94 -5.85 8.31
C ILE A 65 6.55 -5.38 7.84
N VAL A 66 5.49 -5.66 8.59
CA VAL A 66 4.14 -5.20 8.25
C VAL A 66 4.08 -3.68 8.17
N VAL A 67 4.70 -2.97 9.12
CA VAL A 67 4.79 -1.50 9.09
C VAL A 67 5.54 -1.01 7.85
N VAL A 68 6.67 -1.63 7.50
CA VAL A 68 7.43 -1.26 6.30
C VAL A 68 6.61 -1.46 5.03
N VAL A 69 5.89 -2.59 4.91
CA VAL A 69 5.02 -2.86 3.77
C VAL A 69 3.89 -1.83 3.68
N GLU A 70 3.28 -1.49 4.81
CA GLU A 70 2.25 -0.45 4.89
C GLU A 70 2.76 0.90 4.37
N HIS A 71 3.96 1.34 4.77
CA HIS A 71 4.57 2.56 4.25
C HIS A 71 4.85 2.50 2.75
N ILE A 72 5.33 1.37 2.24
CA ILE A 72 5.57 1.18 0.80
C ILE A 72 4.25 1.29 0.04
N VAL A 73 3.19 0.63 0.51
CA VAL A 73 1.85 0.69 -0.11
C VAL A 73 1.30 2.10 -0.08
N ALA A 74 1.40 2.80 1.06
CA ALA A 74 0.94 4.17 1.20
C ALA A 74 1.70 5.11 0.25
N LEU A 75 3.03 5.07 0.23
CA LEU A 75 3.87 5.90 -0.64
C LEU A 75 3.63 5.60 -2.12
N ALA A 76 3.49 4.33 -2.50
CA ALA A 76 3.17 3.94 -3.86
C ALA A 76 1.74 4.35 -4.25
N GLY A 77 0.80 4.33 -3.32
CA GLY A 77 -0.61 4.71 -3.54
C GLY A 77 -0.81 6.19 -3.85
N LEU A 78 0.02 7.08 -3.28
CA LEU A 78 -0.07 8.53 -3.49
C LEU A 78 -0.02 8.98 -4.96
N PRO A 79 0.97 8.56 -5.79
CA PRO A 79 0.98 8.92 -7.21
C PRO A 79 -0.21 8.35 -7.97
N PHE A 80 -0.72 7.16 -7.62
CA PHE A 80 -1.93 6.63 -8.25
C PHE A 80 -3.18 7.45 -7.90
N LEU A 81 -3.35 7.83 -6.64
CA LEU A 81 -4.42 8.72 -6.20
C LEU A 81 -4.31 10.08 -6.89
N TRP A 82 -3.10 10.60 -7.05
CA TRP A 82 -2.87 11.84 -7.77
C TRP A 82 -3.22 11.74 -9.26
N LEU A 83 -2.79 10.67 -9.94
CA LEU A 83 -3.13 10.41 -11.34
C LEU A 83 -4.64 10.28 -11.53
N TRP A 84 -5.31 9.58 -10.61
CA TRP A 84 -6.76 9.46 -10.62
C TRP A 84 -7.44 10.82 -10.42
N TRP A 85 -6.95 11.62 -9.47
CA TRP A 85 -7.47 12.96 -9.20
C TRP A 85 -7.31 13.92 -10.39
N GLN A 86 -6.19 13.85 -11.12
CA GLN A 86 -5.97 14.66 -12.32
C GLN A 86 -7.03 14.41 -13.40
N LYS A 87 -7.53 13.17 -13.51
CA LYS A 87 -8.54 12.79 -14.51
C LYS A 87 -9.97 13.15 -14.13
N ARG A 88 -10.21 13.70 -12.94
CA ARG A 88 -11.58 13.95 -12.42
C ARG A 88 -12.39 14.92 -13.29
N ASP A 89 -11.71 15.88 -13.93
CA ASP A 89 -12.31 16.94 -14.74
C ASP A 89 -12.07 16.71 -16.25
N GLU A 90 -11.60 15.53 -16.63
CA GLU A 90 -11.29 15.20 -18.02
C GLU A 90 -12.60 15.12 -18.83
N LYS A 91 -12.81 16.11 -19.70
CA LYS A 91 -13.96 16.10 -20.62
C LYS A 91 -13.78 14.91 -21.54
N LYS A 92 -14.68 13.92 -21.40
CA LYS A 92 -14.75 12.80 -22.33
C LYS A 92 -14.84 13.38 -23.74
N PRO A 93 -14.00 12.92 -24.69
CA PRO A 93 -14.10 13.37 -26.06
C PRO A 93 -15.52 13.08 -26.53
N VAL A 94 -16.27 14.13 -26.85
CA VAL A 94 -17.56 14.00 -27.52
C VAL A 94 -17.23 13.34 -28.85
N ALA A 95 -17.75 12.12 -29.07
CA ALA A 95 -17.63 11.48 -30.37
C ALA A 95 -18.14 12.47 -31.42
N GLU A 96 -17.27 12.86 -32.35
CA GLU A 96 -17.71 13.66 -33.48
C GLU A 96 -18.82 12.86 -34.17
N PRO A 97 -19.99 13.47 -34.44
CA PRO A 97 -21.05 12.75 -35.10
C PRO A 97 -20.50 12.29 -36.46
N VAL A 98 -20.43 10.98 -36.64
CA VAL A 98 -19.97 10.35 -37.87
C VAL A 98 -21.20 10.19 -38.76
N SER A 99 -21.08 10.51 -40.04
CA SER A 99 -22.15 10.22 -40.99
C SER A 99 -22.42 8.70 -41.06
N ASP A 100 -23.59 8.29 -41.57
CA ASP A 100 -23.93 6.87 -41.79
C ASP A 100 -22.89 6.12 -42.66
N PHE A 101 -22.03 6.85 -43.39
CA PHE A 101 -20.97 6.33 -44.23
C PHE A 101 -19.57 6.34 -43.58
N GLY A 102 -19.47 6.58 -42.26
CA GLY A 102 -18.18 6.52 -41.54
C GLY A 102 -17.29 7.76 -41.71
N ARG A 103 -17.76 8.82 -42.38
CA ARG A 103 -16.98 10.05 -42.61
C ARG A 103 -17.23 11.08 -41.51
N PRO A 104 -16.18 11.79 -41.03
CA PRO A 104 -16.35 12.87 -40.06
C PRO A 104 -17.23 13.98 -40.65
N LEU A 105 -18.26 14.40 -39.90
CA LEU A 105 -19.14 15.49 -40.34
C LEU A 105 -18.38 16.82 -40.28
N MET A 106 -18.36 17.53 -41.40
CA MET A 106 -17.70 18.82 -41.52
C MET A 106 -18.41 19.83 -40.62
N LYS A 107 -17.68 20.47 -39.70
CA LYS A 107 -18.22 21.55 -38.85
C LYS A 107 -18.65 22.71 -39.75
N GLY A 108 -19.94 22.98 -39.82
CA GLY A 108 -20.47 24.20 -40.44
C GLY A 108 -20.01 25.43 -39.64
N ASN A 109 -19.61 26.49 -40.34
CA ASN A 109 -19.16 27.76 -39.76
C ASN A 109 -20.23 28.42 -38.88
#